data_AF-A0A2V6W9E5-F1
#
_entry.id   AF-A0A2V6W9E5-F1
#
_cell.length_a   1.000
_cell.length_b   1.000
_cell.length_c   1.000
_cell.angle_alpha   90.00
_cell.angle_beta   90.00
_cell.angle_gamma   90.00
#
_symmetry.space_group_name_H-M   'P 1'
#
loop_
_entity.id
_entity.type
_entity.pdbx_description
1 polymer ?
#
loop_
_entity_poly.entity_id
_entity_poly.type
_entity_poly.pdbx_seq_one_letter_code
_entity_poly.pdbx_strand_id
1 'polypeptide(L)'
;MRPTFEAWRAAARALLDAGVEPAEVVWAPAGPSAATEPAPPPGAVRVPRRFVDLARETAPHPDPRRWQLLYRVLWRLLHEAPDLLERTADPDVRALVALQAEARRAKPALDEPPPTGATPFVPAAADLAGLRVAAARCTGCDLHRHATQMVFGQGPPDARIVLVGEQPGDQEDLRGAPFVGPAGAVLDRALAEVGLARERLYVTNAVKHFKFVARGTRRIHQTPRASELGACRPWLEAELAVIQPGILVCLGATAARAVLGPEFRLMRERGRFVATRWAALTIATLHPSAVLRGEDAAAQERLYQLLVEDLRAVARAA
;
A
#
# COMPACT_ATOMS: atom_id res chain seq x y z
N MET A 1 -8.84 -2.97 32.11
CA MET A 1 -8.49 -2.75 30.68
C MET A 1 -6.98 -2.74 30.55
N ARG A 2 -6.40 -3.31 29.48
CA ARG A 2 -4.95 -3.14 29.21
C ARG A 2 -4.68 -1.69 28.78
N PRO A 3 -3.56 -1.08 29.19
CA PRO A 3 -3.26 0.31 28.86
C PRO A 3 -2.93 0.42 27.36
N THR A 4 -3.61 1.33 26.66
CA THR A 4 -3.45 1.54 25.21
C THR A 4 -2.52 2.73 24.93
N PHE A 5 -1.93 2.76 23.73
CA PHE A 5 -1.14 3.91 23.28
C PHE A 5 -1.94 5.22 23.30
N GLU A 6 -3.21 5.17 22.94
CA GLU A 6 -4.09 6.35 22.93
C GLU A 6 -4.37 6.87 24.35
N ALA A 7 -4.58 5.97 25.32
CA ALA A 7 -4.73 6.34 26.73
C ALA A 7 -3.46 6.96 27.30
N TRP A 8 -2.29 6.37 27.00
CA TRP A 8 -1.00 6.96 27.36
C TRP A 8 -0.82 8.34 26.73
N ARG A 9 -1.12 8.49 25.43
CA ARG A 9 -0.95 9.76 24.70
C ARG A 9 -1.83 10.87 25.29
N ALA A 10 -3.08 10.57 25.63
CA ALA A 10 -3.98 11.52 26.27
C ALA A 10 -3.44 12.00 27.62
N ALA A 11 -2.95 11.07 28.44
CA ALA A 11 -2.40 11.42 29.75
C ALA A 11 -1.04 12.13 29.67
N ALA A 12 -0.15 11.70 28.79
CA ALA A 12 1.13 12.38 28.54
C ALA A 12 0.91 13.83 28.10
N ARG A 13 -0.13 14.08 27.30
CA ARG A 13 -0.52 15.44 26.92
C ARG A 13 -0.97 16.26 28.12
N ALA A 14 -1.87 15.72 28.93
CA ALA A 14 -2.35 16.42 30.13
C ALA A 14 -1.21 16.75 31.11
N LEU A 15 -0.26 15.84 31.29
CA LEU A 15 0.93 16.05 32.14
C LEU A 15 1.88 17.12 31.57
N LEU A 16 2.09 17.14 30.24
CA LEU A 16 2.86 18.20 29.59
C LEU A 16 2.19 19.57 29.71
N ASP A 17 0.87 19.63 29.49
CA ASP A 17 0.10 20.87 29.61
C ASP A 17 0.11 21.40 31.05
N ALA A 18 0.20 20.49 32.04
CA ALA A 18 0.36 20.81 33.46
C ALA A 18 1.82 21.02 33.92
N GLY A 19 2.81 20.85 33.02
CA GLY A 19 4.22 21.04 33.34
C GLY A 19 4.80 20.03 34.34
N VAL A 20 4.23 18.83 34.44
CA VAL A 20 4.65 17.82 35.43
C VAL A 20 5.89 17.08 34.95
N GLU A 21 6.98 17.15 35.72
CA GLU A 21 8.23 16.50 35.37
C GLU A 21 8.14 14.97 35.41
N PRO A 22 8.91 14.24 34.58
CA PRO A 22 8.88 12.77 34.57
C PRO A 22 9.13 12.14 35.94
N ALA A 23 9.93 12.75 36.82
CA ALA A 23 10.23 12.23 38.15
C ALA A 23 9.00 12.19 39.08
N GLU A 24 8.00 13.03 38.81
CA GLU A 24 6.78 13.16 39.61
C GLU A 24 5.65 12.22 39.13
N VAL A 25 5.86 11.52 38.01
CA VAL A 25 4.81 10.69 37.39
C VAL A 25 5.02 9.22 37.70
N VAL A 26 3.96 8.58 38.21
CA VAL A 26 3.88 7.12 38.36
C VAL A 26 2.88 6.55 37.37
N TRP A 27 3.37 5.74 36.43
CA TRP A 27 2.53 5.05 35.44
C TRP A 27 2.08 3.69 36.00
N ALA A 28 0.77 3.53 36.25
CA ALA A 28 0.20 2.26 36.66
C ALA A 28 -0.22 1.40 35.45
N PRO A 29 -0.41 0.07 35.62
CA PRO A 29 -0.89 -0.81 34.55
C PRO A 29 -2.25 -0.42 33.96
N ALA A 30 -3.05 0.40 34.67
CA ALA A 30 -4.34 0.90 34.20
C ALA A 30 -4.24 2.28 33.50
N GLY A 31 -3.04 2.84 33.33
CA GLY A 31 -2.81 4.25 33.00
C GLY A 31 -2.25 5.02 34.21
N PRO A 32 -1.83 6.29 34.04
CA PRO A 32 -1.34 7.08 35.17
C PRO A 32 -2.50 7.35 36.15
N SER A 33 -2.20 7.24 37.45
CA SER A 33 -3.12 7.66 38.50
C SER A 33 -2.90 9.14 38.76
N ALA A 34 -3.60 10.00 38.02
CA ALA A 34 -3.75 11.41 38.36
C ALA A 34 -5.25 11.71 38.48
N ALA A 35 -5.63 12.39 39.57
CA ALA A 35 -6.98 12.88 39.77
C ALA A 35 -7.39 13.72 38.55
N THR A 36 -8.56 13.40 37.99
CA THR A 36 -9.04 13.97 36.73
C THR A 36 -9.72 15.31 36.99
N GLU A 37 -9.05 16.40 36.65
CA GLU A 37 -9.72 17.66 36.27
C GLU A 37 -9.58 17.88 34.76
N PRO A 38 -10.59 18.47 34.08
CA PRO A 38 -10.54 18.71 32.64
C PRO A 38 -9.49 19.78 32.30
N ALA A 39 -8.56 19.43 31.42
CA ALA A 39 -7.48 20.31 30.97
C ALA A 39 -7.98 21.45 30.05
N PRO A 40 -7.35 22.65 30.11
CA PRO A 40 -7.63 23.79 29.22
C PRO A 40 -7.24 23.51 27.74
N PRO A 41 -7.68 24.33 26.77
CA PRO A 41 -7.40 24.07 25.36
C PRO A 41 -5.91 24.24 25.02
N PRO A 42 -5.39 23.46 24.06
CA PRO A 42 -3.96 23.26 23.89
C PRO A 42 -3.21 24.36 23.13
N GLY A 43 -1.97 24.63 23.56
CA GLY A 43 -0.91 25.15 22.69
C GLY A 43 -0.32 24.04 21.80
N ALA A 44 0.08 24.37 20.57
CA ALA A 44 0.56 23.38 19.60
C ALA A 44 2.04 23.00 19.86
N VAL A 45 2.27 22.03 20.74
CA VAL A 45 3.60 21.43 20.95
C VAL A 45 3.98 20.57 19.74
N ARG A 46 5.12 20.86 19.10
CA ARG A 46 5.58 20.16 17.89
C ARG A 46 6.53 19.01 18.22
N VAL A 47 6.00 17.79 18.23
CA VAL A 47 6.79 16.57 18.48
C VAL A 47 7.37 15.99 17.19
N PRO A 48 8.66 15.60 17.13
CA PRO A 48 9.25 14.96 15.95
C PRO A 48 8.53 13.67 15.55
N ARG A 49 8.28 13.48 14.25
CA ARG A 49 7.61 12.29 13.72
C ARG A 49 8.31 10.98 14.11
N ARG A 50 9.65 10.98 14.12
CA ARG A 50 10.47 9.84 14.52
C ARG A 50 10.15 9.36 15.94
N PHE A 51 9.89 10.27 16.88
CA PHE A 51 9.45 9.92 18.23
C PHE A 51 8.10 9.21 18.21
N VAL A 52 7.13 9.75 17.45
CA VAL A 52 5.78 9.19 17.38
C VAL A 52 5.80 7.76 16.83
N ASP A 53 6.62 7.51 15.81
CA ASP A 53 6.78 6.17 15.23
C ASP A 53 7.41 5.19 16.26
N LEU A 54 8.48 5.61 16.94
CA LEU A 54 9.11 4.84 18.04
C LEU A 54 8.10 4.53 19.16
N ALA A 55 7.30 5.51 19.56
CA ALA A 55 6.34 5.37 20.64
C ALA A 55 5.23 4.39 20.29
N ARG A 56 4.70 4.45 19.06
CA ARG A 56 3.68 3.51 18.57
C ARG A 56 4.17 2.07 18.52
N GLU A 57 5.41 1.87 18.10
CA GLU A 57 5.99 0.53 17.99
C GLU A 57 6.43 -0.05 19.34
N THR A 58 6.76 0.80 20.31
CA THR A 58 7.12 0.39 21.68
C THR A 58 5.88 0.13 22.54
N ALA A 59 4.76 0.80 22.26
CA ALA A 59 3.52 0.72 23.03
C ALA A 59 3.03 -0.71 23.35
N PRO A 60 3.11 -1.69 22.42
CA PRO A 60 2.68 -3.07 22.65
C PRO A 60 3.61 -3.89 23.58
N HIS A 61 4.80 -3.38 23.92
CA HIS A 61 5.77 -4.12 24.75
C HIS A 61 5.20 -4.45 26.14
N PRO A 62 5.45 -5.65 26.72
CA PRO A 62 4.92 -6.00 28.03
C PRO A 62 5.56 -5.22 29.20
N ASP A 63 6.78 -4.68 29.03
CA ASP A 63 7.50 -3.96 30.10
C ASP A 63 6.67 -2.77 30.63
N PRO A 64 6.28 -2.75 31.91
CA PRO A 64 5.50 -1.66 32.50
C PRO A 64 6.24 -0.30 32.49
N ARG A 65 7.58 -0.31 32.44
CA ARG A 65 8.42 0.90 32.44
C ARG A 65 8.38 1.66 31.12
N ARG A 66 7.86 1.05 30.04
CA ARG A 66 7.82 1.66 28.71
C ARG A 66 7.12 3.02 28.69
N TRP A 67 6.04 3.17 29.45
CA TRP A 67 5.26 4.41 29.49
C TRP A 67 6.02 5.55 30.16
N GLN A 68 6.75 5.24 31.22
CA GLN A 68 7.63 6.18 31.90
C GLN A 68 8.80 6.59 31.02
N LEU A 69 9.41 5.63 30.30
CA LEU A 69 10.48 5.92 29.35
C LEU A 69 10.00 6.81 28.21
N LEU A 70 8.84 6.50 27.61
CA LEU A 70 8.26 7.31 26.54
C LEU A 70 7.96 8.73 27.00
N TYR A 71 7.41 8.90 28.21
CA TYR A 71 7.13 10.22 28.76
C TYR A 71 8.41 11.01 29.03
N ARG A 72 9.43 10.36 29.61
CA ARG A 72 10.74 10.99 29.85
C ARG A 72 11.41 11.44 28.55
N VAL A 73 11.44 10.59 27.52
CA VAL A 73 12.01 10.98 26.20
C VAL A 73 11.22 12.13 25.58
N LEU A 74 9.89 12.11 25.67
CA LEU A 74 9.05 13.19 25.17
C LEU A 74 9.33 14.51 25.90
N TRP A 75 9.44 14.49 27.23
CA TRP A 75 9.78 15.66 28.04
C TRP A 75 11.13 16.25 27.62
N ARG A 76 12.17 15.41 27.55
CA ARG A 76 13.53 15.82 27.17
C ARG A 76 13.60 16.35 25.74
N LEU A 77 12.83 15.80 24.80
CA LEU A 77 12.73 16.31 23.44
C LEU A 77 12.17 17.73 23.36
N LEU A 78 11.28 18.08 24.29
CA LEU A 78 10.59 19.37 24.29
C LEU A 78 11.32 20.43 25.12
N HIS A 79 11.97 20.03 26.21
CA HIS A 79 12.55 20.96 27.19
C HIS A 79 14.09 20.98 27.21
N GLU A 80 14.77 19.94 26.73
CA GLU A 80 16.23 19.81 26.86
C GLU A 80 16.96 19.77 25.52
N ALA A 81 16.62 18.82 24.65
CA ALA A 81 17.39 18.50 23.45
C ALA A 81 16.47 18.13 22.28
N PRO A 82 16.18 19.07 21.35
CA PRO A 82 15.35 18.80 20.17
C PRO A 82 15.94 17.74 19.24
N ASP A 83 17.27 17.57 19.27
CA ASP A 83 18.05 16.58 18.51
C ASP A 83 18.27 15.26 19.28
N LEU A 84 17.63 15.06 20.45
CA LEU A 84 17.88 13.91 21.33
C LEU A 84 17.88 12.57 20.60
N LEU A 85 16.95 12.35 19.67
CA LEU A 85 16.84 11.08 18.92
C LEU A 85 18.02 10.79 17.99
N GLU A 86 18.83 11.79 17.65
CA GLU A 86 20.05 11.63 16.84
C GLU A 86 21.25 11.21 17.72
N ARG A 87 21.15 11.34 19.04
CA ARG A 87 22.20 11.00 20.00
C ARG A 87 22.12 9.51 20.36
N THR A 88 22.64 8.65 19.49
CA THR A 88 22.58 7.19 19.65
C THR A 88 23.25 6.63 20.91
N ALA A 89 24.16 7.40 21.53
CA ALA A 89 24.79 7.05 22.81
C ALA A 89 23.95 7.43 24.04
N ASP A 90 22.89 8.24 23.88
CA ASP A 90 22.03 8.65 25.00
C ASP A 90 21.34 7.41 25.62
N PRO A 91 21.34 7.28 26.96
CA PRO A 91 20.80 6.11 27.64
C PRO A 91 19.29 5.91 27.40
N ASP A 92 18.50 6.98 27.31
CA ASP A 92 17.05 6.86 27.08
C ASP A 92 16.75 6.49 25.63
N VAL A 93 17.52 7.02 24.68
CA VAL A 93 17.40 6.66 23.26
C VAL A 93 17.76 5.18 23.06
N ARG A 94 18.84 4.70 23.67
CA ARG A 94 19.22 3.28 23.62
C ARG A 94 18.17 2.38 24.23
N ALA A 95 17.64 2.75 25.40
CA ALA A 95 16.57 1.99 26.05
C ALA A 95 15.29 1.95 25.19
N LEU A 96 14.92 3.08 24.56
CA LEU A 96 13.73 3.15 23.71
C LEU A 96 13.89 2.29 22.45
N VAL A 97 15.05 2.34 21.80
CA VAL A 97 15.35 1.51 20.63
C VAL A 97 15.42 0.02 21.01
N ALA A 98 15.96 -0.32 22.19
CA ALA A 98 15.98 -1.70 22.68
C ALA A 98 14.56 -2.23 22.91
N LEU A 99 13.71 -1.48 23.62
CA LEU A 99 12.31 -1.87 23.84
C LEU A 99 11.51 -1.96 22.53
N GLN A 100 11.77 -1.09 21.56
CA GLN A 100 11.19 -1.19 20.21
C GLN A 100 11.63 -2.50 19.52
N ALA A 101 12.92 -2.83 19.58
CA ALA A 101 13.46 -4.04 18.98
C ALA A 101 12.89 -5.30 19.65
N GLU A 102 12.75 -5.30 20.97
CA GLU A 102 12.10 -6.36 21.74
C GLU A 102 10.62 -6.45 21.42
N ALA A 103 9.89 -5.34 21.31
CA ALA A 103 8.47 -5.33 20.93
C ALA A 103 8.25 -5.90 19.53
N ARG A 104 9.16 -5.62 18.60
CA ARG A 104 9.16 -6.20 17.25
C ARG A 104 9.42 -7.72 17.26
N ARG A 105 10.24 -8.22 18.20
CA ARG A 105 10.51 -9.67 18.36
C ARG A 105 9.42 -10.40 19.15
N ALA A 106 8.82 -9.74 20.13
CA ALA A 106 7.81 -10.27 21.05
C ALA A 106 6.39 -10.15 20.52
N LYS A 107 6.17 -9.33 19.48
CA LYS A 107 4.98 -9.46 18.64
C LYS A 107 4.99 -10.90 18.11
N PRO A 108 4.00 -11.74 18.46
CA PRO A 108 3.90 -13.03 17.79
C PRO A 108 3.89 -12.74 16.30
N ALA A 109 4.71 -13.43 15.51
CA ALA A 109 4.23 -13.82 14.21
C ALA A 109 2.87 -14.45 14.51
N LEU A 110 1.77 -13.77 14.17
CA LEU A 110 0.44 -14.34 14.33
C LEU A 110 0.54 -15.78 13.81
N ASP A 111 -0.03 -16.75 14.53
CA ASP A 111 -0.05 -18.19 14.24
C ASP A 111 -0.61 -18.56 12.83
N GLU A 112 -0.74 -17.60 11.92
CA GLU A 112 -0.91 -17.86 10.51
C GLU A 112 0.42 -18.31 9.90
N PRO A 113 0.45 -19.49 9.24
CA PRO A 113 1.60 -19.88 8.45
C PRO A 113 1.93 -18.77 7.44
N PRO A 114 3.22 -18.61 7.07
CA PRO A 114 3.62 -17.61 6.10
C PRO A 114 2.75 -17.75 4.84
N PRO A 115 2.33 -16.63 4.22
CA PRO A 115 1.42 -16.68 3.09
C PRO A 115 1.96 -17.59 2.00
N THR A 116 1.22 -18.66 1.69
CA THR A 116 1.61 -19.70 0.71
C THR A 116 1.35 -19.28 -0.74
N GLY A 117 1.00 -18.01 -0.97
CA GLY A 117 0.49 -17.53 -2.25
C GLY A 117 -1.02 -17.75 -2.39
N ALA A 118 -1.58 -17.23 -3.49
CA ALA A 118 -3.02 -17.24 -3.75
C ALA A 118 -3.56 -18.59 -4.22
N THR A 119 -2.72 -19.56 -4.61
CA THR A 119 -3.14 -20.84 -5.20
C THR A 119 -4.25 -21.55 -4.42
N PRO A 120 -4.21 -21.69 -3.08
CA PRO A 120 -5.26 -22.36 -2.32
C PRO A 120 -6.63 -21.65 -2.36
N PHE A 121 -6.65 -20.37 -2.73
CA PHE A 121 -7.85 -19.54 -2.78
C PHE A 121 -8.48 -19.51 -4.17
N VAL A 122 -7.76 -19.94 -5.21
CA VAL A 122 -8.26 -19.96 -6.59
C VAL A 122 -9.06 -21.25 -6.80
N PRO A 123 -10.40 -21.18 -6.95
CA PRO A 123 -11.21 -22.36 -7.19
C PRO A 123 -10.88 -22.97 -8.57
N ALA A 124 -10.85 -24.29 -8.64
CA ALA A 124 -10.72 -25.00 -9.90
C ALA A 124 -11.98 -24.80 -10.76
N ALA A 125 -11.79 -24.61 -12.08
CA ALA A 125 -12.87 -24.56 -13.08
C ALA A 125 -13.99 -23.53 -12.81
N ALA A 126 -13.66 -22.40 -12.17
CA ALA A 126 -14.60 -21.29 -12.00
C ALA A 126 -14.61 -20.34 -13.21
N ASP A 127 -15.78 -19.78 -13.51
CA ASP A 127 -15.90 -18.61 -14.37
C ASP A 127 -15.43 -17.33 -13.64
N LEU A 128 -15.44 -16.18 -14.32
CA LEU A 128 -15.03 -14.92 -13.72
C LEU A 128 -15.88 -14.53 -12.50
N ALA A 129 -17.15 -14.93 -12.44
CA ALA A 129 -18.03 -14.64 -11.31
C ALA A 129 -17.61 -15.44 -10.07
N GLY A 130 -17.38 -16.74 -10.25
CA GLY A 130 -16.87 -17.62 -9.20
C GLY A 130 -15.48 -17.21 -8.71
N LEU A 131 -14.60 -16.83 -9.63
CA LEU A 131 -13.28 -16.29 -9.27
C LEU A 131 -13.41 -15.01 -8.44
N ARG A 132 -14.30 -14.08 -8.81
CA ARG A 132 -14.53 -12.83 -8.05
C ARG A 132 -15.02 -13.11 -6.63
N VAL A 133 -15.94 -14.06 -6.46
CA VAL A 133 -16.46 -14.43 -5.13
C VAL A 133 -15.37 -15.03 -4.26
N ALA A 134 -14.54 -15.92 -4.79
CA ALA A 134 -13.45 -16.54 -4.05
C ALA A 134 -12.33 -15.53 -3.72
N ALA A 135 -12.00 -14.66 -4.67
CA ALA A 135 -11.03 -13.58 -4.55
C ALA A 135 -11.25 -12.74 -3.28
N ALA A 136 -12.49 -12.38 -2.96
CA ALA A 136 -12.82 -11.56 -1.79
C ALA A 136 -12.32 -12.13 -0.44
N ARG A 137 -11.95 -13.41 -0.38
CA ARG A 137 -11.43 -14.10 0.82
C ARG A 137 -9.94 -14.39 0.77
N CYS A 138 -9.23 -13.91 -0.25
CA CYS A 138 -7.82 -14.24 -0.45
C CYS A 138 -6.93 -13.62 0.63
N THR A 139 -6.29 -14.47 1.43
CA THR A 139 -5.25 -14.06 2.40
C THR A 139 -3.84 -14.52 1.98
N GLY A 140 -3.66 -14.88 0.71
CA GLY A 140 -2.41 -15.44 0.16
C GLY A 140 -1.18 -14.53 0.17
N CYS A 141 -1.25 -13.29 0.68
CA CYS A 141 -0.10 -12.41 0.98
C CYS A 141 -0.48 -11.38 2.05
N ASP A 142 0.51 -10.74 2.69
CA ASP A 142 0.28 -9.77 3.80
C ASP A 142 -0.52 -8.53 3.41
N LEU A 143 -0.66 -8.22 2.11
CA LEU A 143 -1.34 -7.00 1.66
C LEU A 143 -2.83 -6.97 2.05
N HIS A 144 -3.47 -8.14 2.21
CA HIS A 144 -4.87 -8.22 2.63
C HIS A 144 -5.11 -7.63 4.03
N ARG A 145 -4.07 -7.57 4.89
CA ARG A 145 -4.17 -7.10 6.28
C ARG A 145 -4.37 -5.59 6.40
N HIS A 146 -4.06 -4.84 5.34
CA HIS A 146 -4.03 -3.37 5.37
C HIS A 146 -4.91 -2.73 4.29
N ALA A 147 -5.10 -3.41 3.17
CA ALA A 147 -6.07 -3.02 2.15
C ALA A 147 -7.49 -3.03 2.72
N THR A 148 -8.38 -2.21 2.17
CA THR A 148 -9.81 -2.21 2.58
C THR A 148 -10.50 -3.45 2.04
N GLN A 149 -10.18 -3.82 0.79
CA GLN A 149 -10.75 -4.97 0.12
C GLN A 149 -9.84 -5.42 -1.04
N MET A 150 -10.10 -6.62 -1.56
CA MET A 150 -9.52 -7.03 -2.84
C MET A 150 -10.22 -6.30 -3.99
N VAL A 151 -9.44 -5.81 -4.95
CA VAL A 151 -9.95 -5.27 -6.21
C VAL A 151 -9.67 -6.27 -7.32
N PHE A 152 -10.71 -7.01 -7.68
CA PHE A 152 -10.68 -7.96 -8.79
C PHE A 152 -10.75 -7.25 -10.15
N GLY A 153 -10.42 -7.94 -11.25
CA GLY A 153 -10.58 -7.38 -12.58
C GLY A 153 -12.05 -7.12 -12.95
N GLN A 154 -12.31 -6.30 -13.96
CA GLN A 154 -13.64 -5.94 -14.42
C GLN A 154 -13.69 -5.84 -15.94
N GLY A 155 -14.76 -6.37 -16.53
CA GLY A 155 -15.01 -6.40 -17.97
C GLY A 155 -15.76 -7.66 -18.38
N PRO A 156 -16.07 -7.81 -19.67
CA PRO A 156 -16.79 -8.98 -20.15
C PRO A 156 -15.88 -10.22 -20.21
N PRO A 157 -16.43 -11.44 -20.04
CA PRO A 157 -15.66 -12.69 -20.04
C PRO A 157 -15.05 -13.05 -21.39
N ASP A 158 -15.58 -12.50 -22.49
CA ASP A 158 -15.14 -12.70 -23.86
C ASP A 158 -14.28 -11.52 -24.39
N ALA A 159 -13.75 -10.69 -23.49
CA ALA A 159 -12.91 -9.55 -23.85
C ALA A 159 -11.69 -9.97 -24.70
N ARG A 160 -11.62 -9.46 -25.93
CA ARG A 160 -10.49 -9.69 -26.84
C ARG A 160 -9.20 -9.02 -26.38
N ILE A 161 -9.32 -7.95 -25.60
CA ILE A 161 -8.22 -7.14 -25.08
C ILE A 161 -8.30 -7.11 -23.55
N VAL A 162 -7.21 -7.52 -22.91
CA VAL A 162 -7.04 -7.40 -21.46
C VAL A 162 -5.98 -6.34 -21.14
N LEU A 163 -6.27 -5.46 -20.18
CA LEU A 163 -5.34 -4.47 -19.65
C LEU A 163 -4.93 -4.85 -18.23
N VAL A 164 -3.63 -4.89 -17.97
CA VAL A 164 -3.06 -5.26 -16.66
C VAL A 164 -2.26 -4.09 -16.11
N GLY A 165 -2.71 -3.51 -15.01
CA GLY A 165 -1.97 -2.54 -14.20
C GLY A 165 -1.10 -3.18 -13.12
N GLU A 166 -0.51 -2.35 -12.26
CA GLU A 166 0.38 -2.81 -11.18
C GLU A 166 -0.42 -3.37 -10.00
N GLN A 167 -1.19 -2.51 -9.34
CA GLN A 167 -2.01 -2.79 -8.18
C GLN A 167 -3.13 -1.74 -8.05
N PRO A 168 -4.13 -1.94 -7.18
CA PRO A 168 -5.13 -0.92 -6.91
C PRO A 168 -4.49 0.30 -6.23
N GLY A 169 -5.01 1.49 -6.52
CA GLY A 169 -4.69 2.71 -5.78
C GLY A 169 -5.67 2.97 -4.64
N ASP A 170 -5.58 4.17 -4.07
CA ASP A 170 -6.42 4.62 -2.96
C ASP A 170 -7.92 4.57 -3.29
N GLN A 171 -8.31 5.11 -4.44
CA GLN A 171 -9.74 5.14 -4.82
C GLN A 171 -10.24 3.76 -5.24
N GLU A 172 -9.42 2.98 -5.92
CA GLU A 172 -9.75 1.61 -6.34
C GLU A 172 -9.99 0.73 -5.11
N ASP A 173 -9.12 0.80 -4.11
CA ASP A 173 -9.25 0.05 -2.85
C ASP A 173 -10.52 0.39 -2.07
N LEU A 174 -10.98 1.64 -2.11
CA LEU A 174 -12.22 2.04 -1.44
C LEU A 174 -13.47 1.66 -2.25
N ARG A 175 -13.38 1.73 -3.58
CA ARG A 175 -14.53 1.54 -4.47
C ARG A 175 -14.68 0.09 -4.98
N GLY A 176 -13.67 -0.74 -4.83
CA GLY A 176 -13.70 -2.14 -5.26
C GLY A 176 -13.62 -2.35 -6.78
N ALA A 177 -13.16 -1.34 -7.54
CA ALA A 177 -13.09 -1.39 -9.01
C ALA A 177 -11.74 -0.87 -9.53
N PRO A 178 -11.16 -1.48 -10.58
CA PRO A 178 -9.84 -1.11 -11.08
C PRO A 178 -9.89 0.14 -11.95
N PHE A 179 -8.87 1.01 -11.83
CA PHE A 179 -8.71 2.25 -12.61
C PHE A 179 -9.92 3.19 -12.51
N VAL A 180 -10.35 3.52 -11.29
CA VAL A 180 -11.46 4.48 -11.03
C VAL A 180 -10.98 5.81 -10.43
N GLY A 181 -9.68 5.93 -10.15
CA GLY A 181 -9.04 7.16 -9.69
C GLY A 181 -8.45 8.00 -10.83
N PRO A 182 -7.57 8.97 -10.52
CA PRO A 182 -6.99 9.89 -11.50
C PRO A 182 -6.25 9.20 -12.65
N ALA A 183 -5.54 8.11 -12.37
CA ALA A 183 -4.86 7.33 -13.41
C ALA A 183 -5.88 6.62 -14.33
N GLY A 184 -7.04 6.23 -13.80
CA GLY A 184 -8.16 5.71 -14.57
C GLY A 184 -8.71 6.75 -15.55
N ALA A 185 -8.91 7.98 -15.10
CA ALA A 185 -9.37 9.06 -15.97
C ALA A 185 -8.41 9.34 -17.16
N VAL A 186 -7.09 9.27 -16.92
CA VAL A 186 -6.10 9.36 -18.01
C VAL A 186 -6.20 8.19 -18.98
N LEU A 187 -6.40 6.97 -18.44
CA LEU A 187 -6.58 5.78 -19.26
C LEU A 187 -7.85 5.88 -20.12
N ASP A 188 -8.98 6.25 -19.53
CA ASP A 188 -10.25 6.39 -20.23
C ASP A 188 -10.17 7.43 -21.35
N ARG A 189 -9.49 8.55 -21.10
CA ARG A 189 -9.22 9.57 -22.13
C ARG A 189 -8.39 8.99 -23.28
N ALA A 190 -7.31 8.29 -22.98
CA ALA A 190 -6.44 7.70 -24.00
C ALA A 190 -7.15 6.60 -24.81
N LEU A 191 -7.97 5.77 -24.15
CA LEU A 191 -8.79 4.74 -24.80
C LEU A 191 -9.83 5.35 -25.75
N ALA A 192 -10.54 6.38 -25.31
CA ALA A 192 -11.51 7.09 -26.14
C ALA A 192 -10.84 7.71 -27.38
N GLU A 193 -9.66 8.30 -27.23
CA GLU A 193 -8.90 8.93 -28.32
C GLU A 193 -8.48 7.93 -29.41
N VAL A 194 -8.21 6.67 -29.04
CA VAL A 194 -7.83 5.61 -30.00
C VAL A 194 -9.01 4.74 -30.44
N GLY A 195 -10.24 5.04 -30.00
CA GLY A 195 -11.44 4.31 -30.38
C GLY A 195 -11.63 2.95 -29.68
N LEU A 196 -10.99 2.74 -28.53
CA LEU A 196 -11.17 1.52 -27.72
C LEU A 196 -12.25 1.76 -26.65
N ALA A 197 -13.42 1.14 -26.85
CA ALA A 197 -14.54 1.25 -25.91
C ALA A 197 -14.26 0.49 -24.60
N ARG A 198 -14.22 1.20 -23.47
CA ARG A 198 -13.82 0.70 -22.14
C ARG A 198 -14.61 -0.55 -21.71
N GLU A 199 -15.89 -0.57 -21.99
CA GLU A 199 -16.85 -1.63 -21.67
C GLU A 199 -16.61 -2.95 -22.44
N ARG A 200 -15.84 -2.91 -23.54
CA ARG A 200 -15.44 -4.09 -24.32
C ARG A 200 -14.10 -4.67 -23.87
N LEU A 201 -13.44 -4.03 -22.92
CA LEU A 201 -12.12 -4.41 -22.42
C LEU A 201 -12.28 -5.10 -21.07
N TYR A 202 -11.35 -6.01 -20.76
CA TYR A 202 -11.19 -6.51 -19.40
C TYR A 202 -9.99 -5.85 -18.75
N VAL A 203 -10.17 -5.25 -17.58
CA VAL A 203 -9.14 -4.45 -16.92
C VAL A 203 -8.90 -4.98 -15.52
N THR A 204 -7.63 -5.22 -15.21
CA THR A 204 -7.22 -5.83 -13.95
C THR A 204 -5.83 -5.34 -13.53
N ASN A 205 -5.31 -5.86 -12.43
CA ASN A 205 -3.96 -5.54 -11.93
C ASN A 205 -3.16 -6.82 -11.62
N ALA A 206 -1.83 -6.75 -11.67
CA ALA A 206 -0.96 -7.87 -11.33
C ALA A 206 -1.05 -8.27 -9.83
N VAL A 207 -1.27 -7.29 -8.95
CA VAL A 207 -1.58 -7.48 -7.54
C VAL A 207 -2.98 -6.94 -7.24
N LYS A 208 -3.71 -7.58 -6.34
CA LYS A 208 -5.16 -7.33 -6.14
C LYS A 208 -5.51 -6.57 -4.86
N HIS A 209 -4.54 -6.34 -3.99
CA HIS A 209 -4.69 -5.56 -2.75
C HIS A 209 -3.79 -4.33 -2.81
N PHE A 210 -4.28 -3.20 -2.29
CA PHE A 210 -3.52 -1.95 -2.29
C PHE A 210 -2.41 -1.97 -1.24
N LYS A 211 -1.16 -1.86 -1.70
CA LYS A 211 -0.01 -1.65 -0.83
C LYS A 211 0.25 -0.17 -0.61
N PHE A 212 0.22 0.27 0.65
CA PHE A 212 0.49 1.65 1.02
C PHE A 212 1.16 1.80 2.38
N VAL A 213 1.68 3.00 2.64
CA VAL A 213 2.07 3.47 3.97
C VAL A 213 1.18 4.64 4.34
N ALA A 214 0.57 4.58 5.53
CA ALA A 214 -0.24 5.66 6.05
C ALA A 214 0.64 6.84 6.51
N ARG A 215 0.33 8.06 6.05
CA ARG A 215 0.95 9.31 6.51
C ARG A 215 -0.14 10.32 6.82
N GLY A 216 -0.50 10.40 8.11
CA GLY A 216 -1.69 11.16 8.53
C GLY A 216 -2.95 10.49 7.98
N THR A 217 -3.82 11.27 7.33
CA THR A 217 -5.02 10.77 6.64
C THR A 217 -4.75 10.23 5.24
N ARG A 218 -3.53 10.41 4.70
CA ARG A 218 -3.19 9.99 3.34
C ARG A 218 -2.62 8.58 3.30
N ARG A 219 -3.03 7.80 2.29
CA ARG A 219 -2.47 6.48 1.98
C ARG A 219 -1.50 6.60 0.80
N ILE A 220 -0.21 6.45 1.09
CA ILE A 220 0.86 6.64 0.11
C ILE A 220 1.18 5.30 -0.53
N HIS A 221 0.87 5.17 -1.81
CA HIS A 221 1.17 3.99 -2.63
C HIS A 221 2.63 3.54 -2.49
N GLN A 222 2.84 2.22 -2.40
CA GLN A 222 4.16 1.58 -2.44
C GLN A 222 4.18 0.50 -3.53
N THR A 223 5.25 0.40 -4.29
CA THR A 223 5.38 -0.64 -5.31
C THR A 223 5.36 -2.05 -4.68
N PRO A 224 4.62 -3.01 -5.25
CA PRO A 224 4.67 -4.40 -4.82
C PRO A 224 6.06 -5.01 -4.92
N ARG A 225 6.38 -5.91 -3.99
CA ARG A 225 7.59 -6.73 -4.01
C ARG A 225 7.41 -7.88 -5.00
N ALA A 226 8.53 -8.45 -5.45
CA ALA A 226 8.52 -9.65 -6.29
C ALA A 226 7.78 -10.83 -5.64
N SER A 227 7.89 -10.98 -4.32
CA SER A 227 7.15 -12.00 -3.56
C SER A 227 5.63 -11.77 -3.58
N GLU A 228 5.17 -10.52 -3.51
CA GLU A 228 3.75 -10.17 -3.57
C GLU A 228 3.18 -10.39 -4.98
N LEU A 229 3.96 -10.05 -6.03
CA LEU A 229 3.63 -10.39 -7.42
C LEU A 229 3.53 -11.91 -7.61
N GLY A 230 4.51 -12.66 -7.09
CA GLY A 230 4.52 -14.13 -7.13
C GLY A 230 3.31 -14.73 -6.41
N ALA A 231 2.99 -14.22 -5.22
CA ALA A 231 1.86 -14.65 -4.43
C ALA A 231 0.51 -14.38 -5.11
N CYS A 232 0.36 -13.24 -5.81
CA CYS A 232 -0.90 -12.86 -6.45
C CYS A 232 -1.08 -13.42 -7.87
N ARG A 233 0.00 -13.90 -8.50
CA ARG A 233 0.02 -14.45 -9.87
C ARG A 233 -1.08 -15.48 -10.16
N PRO A 234 -1.44 -16.42 -9.26
CA PRO A 234 -2.52 -17.38 -9.52
C PRO A 234 -3.86 -16.72 -9.89
N TRP A 235 -4.18 -15.54 -9.34
CA TRP A 235 -5.40 -14.81 -9.71
C TRP A 235 -5.34 -14.27 -11.13
N LEU A 236 -4.21 -13.65 -11.51
CA LEU A 236 -4.02 -13.14 -12.86
C LEU A 236 -4.07 -14.28 -13.89
N GLU A 237 -3.44 -15.41 -13.60
CA GLU A 237 -3.46 -16.58 -14.47
C GLU A 237 -4.88 -17.16 -14.60
N ALA A 238 -5.65 -17.19 -13.51
CA ALA A 238 -7.04 -17.63 -13.56
C ALA A 238 -7.93 -16.71 -14.39
N GLU A 239 -7.82 -15.39 -14.24
CA GLU A 239 -8.54 -14.42 -15.10
C GLU A 239 -8.18 -14.62 -16.58
N LEU A 240 -6.89 -14.73 -16.90
CA LEU A 240 -6.42 -14.90 -18.29
C LEU A 240 -6.79 -16.26 -18.87
N ALA A 241 -6.84 -17.32 -18.05
CA ALA A 241 -7.26 -18.65 -18.49
C ALA A 241 -8.74 -18.71 -18.85
N VAL A 242 -9.59 -17.95 -18.15
CA VAL A 242 -11.01 -17.83 -18.47
C VAL A 242 -11.24 -16.96 -19.70
N ILE A 243 -10.54 -15.82 -19.80
CA ILE A 243 -10.78 -14.83 -20.86
C ILE A 243 -10.12 -15.21 -22.19
N GLN A 244 -8.93 -15.83 -22.12
CA GLN A 244 -8.11 -16.19 -23.30
C GLN A 244 -7.98 -15.04 -24.31
N PRO A 245 -7.44 -13.87 -23.90
CA PRO A 245 -7.44 -12.69 -24.74
C PRO A 245 -6.57 -12.85 -25.99
N GLY A 246 -6.98 -12.21 -27.08
CA GLY A 246 -6.13 -12.09 -28.27
C GLY A 246 -4.98 -11.10 -28.07
N ILE A 247 -5.25 -10.03 -27.30
CA ILE A 247 -4.28 -8.98 -26.98
C ILE A 247 -4.19 -8.75 -25.47
N LEU A 248 -2.96 -8.73 -24.94
CA LEU A 248 -2.65 -8.41 -23.55
C LEU A 248 -1.81 -7.12 -23.45
N VAL A 249 -2.31 -6.12 -22.74
CA VAL A 249 -1.67 -4.81 -22.59
C VAL A 249 -1.17 -4.63 -21.15
N CYS A 250 0.14 -4.55 -20.97
CA CYS A 250 0.78 -4.30 -19.69
C CYS A 250 0.97 -2.79 -19.47
N LEU A 251 0.26 -2.22 -18.49
CA LEU A 251 0.36 -0.82 -18.12
C LEU A 251 1.47 -0.65 -17.07
N GLY A 252 2.65 -0.22 -17.51
CA GLY A 252 3.81 0.05 -16.66
C GLY A 252 4.76 -1.13 -16.45
N ALA A 253 5.92 -0.81 -15.86
CA ALA A 253 7.03 -1.75 -15.72
C ALA A 253 6.69 -2.96 -14.82
N THR A 254 5.94 -2.76 -13.74
CA THR A 254 5.62 -3.83 -12.79
C THR A 254 4.66 -4.85 -13.40
N ALA A 255 3.60 -4.38 -14.08
CA ALA A 255 2.69 -5.24 -14.83
C ALA A 255 3.44 -6.00 -15.94
N ALA A 256 4.27 -5.28 -16.71
CA ALA A 256 5.05 -5.88 -17.78
C ALA A 256 6.02 -6.95 -17.24
N ARG A 257 6.69 -6.73 -16.10
CA ARG A 257 7.56 -7.75 -15.50
C ARG A 257 6.79 -8.95 -14.94
N ALA A 258 5.55 -8.75 -14.50
CA ALA A 258 4.71 -9.84 -14.04
C ALA A 258 4.37 -10.81 -15.19
N VAL A 259 4.21 -10.29 -16.40
CA VAL A 259 3.84 -11.02 -17.62
C VAL A 259 5.09 -11.45 -18.42
N LEU A 260 5.91 -10.50 -18.85
CA LEU A 260 7.05 -10.69 -19.74
C LEU A 260 8.35 -11.12 -19.04
N GLY A 261 8.39 -11.09 -17.71
CA GLY A 261 9.53 -11.53 -16.92
C GLY A 261 10.42 -10.40 -16.38
N PRO A 262 11.33 -10.72 -15.45
CA PRO A 262 12.05 -9.72 -14.64
C PRO A 262 13.02 -8.83 -15.43
N GLU A 263 13.52 -9.30 -16.58
CA GLU A 263 14.49 -8.56 -17.39
C GLU A 263 13.87 -7.44 -18.23
N PHE A 264 12.54 -7.39 -18.32
CA PHE A 264 11.83 -6.39 -19.11
C PHE A 264 12.15 -4.94 -18.67
N ARG A 265 12.48 -4.10 -19.66
CA ARG A 265 12.83 -2.68 -19.53
C ARG A 265 11.85 -1.82 -20.31
N LEU A 266 10.87 -1.26 -19.59
CA LEU A 266 9.76 -0.48 -20.17
C LEU A 266 10.18 0.55 -21.23
N MET A 267 11.10 1.45 -20.92
CA MET A 267 11.47 2.53 -21.85
C MET A 267 12.19 2.04 -23.12
N ARG A 268 12.76 0.82 -23.11
CA ARG A 268 13.44 0.25 -24.28
C ARG A 268 12.52 -0.62 -25.13
N GLU A 269 11.47 -1.16 -24.53
CA GLU A 269 10.70 -2.26 -25.12
C GLU A 269 9.20 -1.96 -25.28
N ARG A 270 8.71 -0.82 -24.75
CA ARG A 270 7.31 -0.40 -24.97
C ARG A 270 6.96 -0.31 -26.46
N GLY A 271 5.69 -0.49 -26.78
CA GLY A 271 5.19 -0.37 -28.16
C GLY A 271 5.46 -1.58 -29.06
N ARG A 272 6.21 -2.58 -28.58
CA ARG A 272 6.51 -3.81 -29.32
C ARG A 272 5.56 -4.93 -28.94
N PHE A 273 5.02 -5.60 -29.95
CA PHE A 273 4.26 -6.84 -29.76
C PHE A 273 5.19 -8.03 -29.63
N VAL A 274 4.91 -8.88 -28.65
CA VAL A 274 5.55 -10.18 -28.44
C VAL A 274 4.48 -11.22 -28.11
N ALA A 275 4.68 -12.45 -28.56
CA ALA A 275 3.80 -13.55 -28.17
C ALA A 275 4.14 -14.02 -26.76
N THR A 276 3.11 -14.37 -25.97
CA THR A 276 3.26 -15.02 -24.67
C THR A 276 2.33 -16.22 -24.58
N ARG A 277 2.45 -17.00 -23.49
CA ARG A 277 1.53 -18.11 -23.23
C ARG A 277 0.07 -17.67 -22.99
N TRP A 278 -0.19 -16.39 -22.74
CA TRP A 278 -1.52 -15.88 -22.43
C TRP A 278 -2.21 -15.19 -23.60
N ALA A 279 -1.45 -14.67 -24.56
CA ALA A 279 -1.99 -13.96 -25.72
C ALA A 279 -1.01 -14.01 -26.90
N ALA A 280 -1.56 -14.09 -28.11
CA ALA A 280 -0.77 -14.03 -29.36
C ALA A 280 -0.05 -12.67 -29.49
N LEU A 281 -0.67 -11.60 -29.00
CA LEU A 281 -0.12 -10.25 -29.02
C LEU A 281 -0.07 -9.70 -27.59
N THR A 282 1.13 -9.57 -27.03
CA THR A 282 1.35 -8.90 -25.75
C THR A 282 2.19 -7.64 -25.99
N ILE A 283 1.78 -6.52 -25.41
CA ILE A 283 2.46 -5.23 -25.53
C ILE A 283 2.54 -4.56 -24.17
N ALA A 284 3.61 -3.81 -23.93
CA ALA A 284 3.76 -2.99 -22.75
C ALA A 284 3.75 -1.51 -23.12
N THR A 285 3.19 -0.69 -22.24
CA THR A 285 3.14 0.77 -22.38
C THR A 285 3.32 1.44 -21.02
N LEU A 286 3.38 2.78 -21.00
CA LEU A 286 3.47 3.56 -19.78
C LEU A 286 2.24 3.33 -18.89
N HIS A 287 2.44 3.32 -17.58
CA HIS A 287 1.30 3.36 -16.66
C HIS A 287 0.68 4.77 -16.70
N PRO A 288 -0.65 4.93 -16.75
CA PRO A 288 -1.30 6.25 -16.78
C PRO A 288 -0.91 7.18 -15.62
N SER A 289 -0.60 6.63 -14.44
CA SER A 289 -0.07 7.40 -13.30
C SER A 289 1.33 7.99 -13.52
N ALA A 290 2.09 7.55 -14.52
CA ALA A 290 3.35 8.18 -14.90
C ALA A 290 3.09 9.53 -15.59
N VAL A 291 2.03 9.62 -16.42
CA VAL A 291 1.59 10.87 -17.05
C VAL A 291 1.30 11.93 -15.99
N LEU A 292 0.58 11.57 -14.93
CA LEU A 292 0.26 12.48 -13.82
C LEU A 292 1.48 12.94 -13.01
N ARG A 293 2.61 12.23 -13.12
CA ARG A 293 3.86 12.50 -12.41
C ARG A 293 4.89 13.25 -13.26
N GLY A 294 4.53 13.68 -14.48
CA GLY A 294 5.38 14.56 -15.28
C GLY A 294 5.71 15.85 -14.52
N GLU A 295 6.96 16.30 -14.64
CA GLU A 295 7.49 17.45 -13.90
C GLU A 295 6.84 18.78 -14.30
N ASP A 296 6.45 18.90 -15.57
CA ASP A 296 5.76 20.04 -16.15
C ASP A 296 4.72 19.60 -17.20
N ALA A 297 3.92 20.55 -17.70
CA ALA A 297 2.87 20.26 -18.69
C ALA A 297 3.41 19.63 -19.98
N ALA A 298 4.61 20.02 -20.42
CA ALA A 298 5.22 19.47 -21.62
C ALA A 298 5.65 18.01 -21.41
N ALA A 299 6.16 17.66 -20.24
CA ALA A 299 6.50 16.30 -19.84
C ALA A 299 5.25 15.43 -19.71
N GLN A 300 4.20 15.96 -19.08
CA GLN A 300 2.90 15.27 -19.01
C GLN A 300 2.37 14.97 -20.40
N GLU A 301 2.39 15.94 -21.31
CA GLU A 301 1.92 15.76 -22.69
C GLU A 301 2.77 14.72 -23.45
N ARG A 302 4.11 14.79 -23.36
CA ARG A 302 5.00 13.79 -23.97
C ARG A 302 4.70 12.38 -23.47
N LEU A 303 4.53 12.18 -22.16
CA LEU A 303 4.21 10.89 -21.58
C LEU A 303 2.82 10.40 -22.00
N TYR A 304 1.85 11.31 -22.10
CA TYR A 304 0.52 10.99 -22.60
C TYR A 304 0.55 10.53 -24.06
N GLN A 305 1.28 11.23 -24.93
CA GLN A 305 1.41 10.86 -26.34
C GLN A 305 2.06 9.49 -26.52
N LEU A 306 3.06 9.14 -25.70
CA LEU A 306 3.61 7.78 -25.69
C LEU A 306 2.55 6.74 -25.29
N LEU A 307 1.74 6.98 -24.26
CA LEU A 307 0.66 6.06 -23.92
C LEU A 307 -0.33 5.89 -25.09
N VAL A 308 -0.76 6.99 -25.70
CA VAL A 308 -1.70 6.98 -26.83
C VAL A 308 -1.12 6.28 -28.05
N GLU A 309 0.16 6.49 -28.37
CA GLU A 309 0.84 5.82 -29.50
C GLU A 309 0.77 4.30 -29.39
N ASP A 310 1.07 3.74 -28.21
CA ASP A 310 1.04 2.29 -27.99
C ASP A 310 -0.40 1.76 -28.02
N LEU A 311 -1.35 2.47 -27.40
CA LEU A 311 -2.77 2.10 -27.43
C LEU A 311 -3.35 2.18 -28.85
N ARG A 312 -2.85 3.08 -29.70
CA ARG A 312 -3.22 3.15 -31.11
C ARG A 312 -2.69 1.93 -31.88
N ALA A 313 -1.52 1.41 -31.52
CA ALA A 313 -1.03 0.15 -32.08
C ALA A 313 -1.92 -1.04 -31.66
N VAL A 314 -2.40 -1.05 -30.41
CA VAL A 314 -3.40 -2.02 -29.93
C VAL A 314 -4.70 -1.92 -30.72
N ALA A 315 -5.24 -0.72 -30.90
CA ALA A 315 -6.49 -0.50 -31.63
C ALA A 315 -6.42 -0.97 -33.08
N ARG A 316 -5.26 -0.83 -33.74
CA ARG A 316 -5.06 -1.34 -35.12
C ARG A 316 -4.95 -2.85 -35.22
N ALA A 317 -4.57 -3.52 -34.13
CA ALA A 317 -4.37 -4.97 -34.10
C ALA A 317 -5.61 -5.73 -33.61
N ALA A 318 -6.60 -5.02 -33.07
CA ALA A 318 -7.86 -5.56 -32.52
C ALA A 318 -8.91 -5.80 -33.61
#